data_AF-S6GN64-F1
#
_entry.id   AF-S6GN64-F1
#
_cell.length_a   1.000
_cell.length_b   1.000
_cell.length_c   1.000
_cell.angle_alpha   90.00
_cell.angle_beta   90.00
_cell.angle_gamma   90.00
#
_symmetry.space_group_name_H-M   'P 1'
#
loop_
_entity.id
_entity.type
_entity.pdbx_description
1 polymer ?
#
loop_
_entity_poly.entity_id
_entity_poly.type
_entity_poly.pdbx_seq_one_letter_code
_entity_poly.pdbx_strand_id
1 'polypeptide(L)'
;MRRQQGSSLIEVLVTILIVSVGLLGMANVQLAAMALNQNAYQRLQAVNLAHEIADSLFVNSTQAVAEYYTLQLNGNGNAPAGSVAAEDIAHWIAQAVRKLPSGRVVISRPQVMGIAANVKVYTITICWLEKNADIAMPNTCGANDRAMFSFSASSRI
;
A
#
# COMPACT_ATOMS: atom_id res chain seq x y z
N MET A 1 -71.82 -1.13 12.06
CA MET A 1 -71.13 -1.71 10.88
C MET A 1 -69.92 -0.85 10.56
N ARG A 2 -68.68 -1.35 10.78
CA ARG A 2 -67.45 -0.59 10.50
C ARG A 2 -67.10 -0.73 9.02
N ARG A 3 -66.97 0.41 8.31
CA ARG A 3 -66.49 0.47 6.92
C ARG A 3 -65.03 0.04 6.85
N GLN A 4 -64.73 -1.04 6.13
CA GLN A 4 -63.37 -1.28 5.63
C GLN A 4 -63.04 -0.15 4.65
N GLN A 5 -62.09 0.71 5.02
CA GLN A 5 -61.57 1.73 4.12
C GLN A 5 -60.48 1.06 3.28
N GLY A 6 -60.67 1.06 1.96
CA GLY A 6 -59.81 0.40 0.97
C GLY A 6 -58.47 1.12 0.77
N SER A 7 -57.64 1.24 1.81
CA SER A 7 -56.26 1.73 1.71
C SER A 7 -55.21 0.62 1.55
N SER A 8 -55.60 -0.66 1.57
CA SER A 8 -54.66 -1.80 1.56
C SER A 8 -53.71 -1.84 0.36
N LEU A 9 -54.18 -1.53 -0.86
CA LEU A 9 -53.36 -1.67 -2.07
C LEU A 9 -52.33 -0.53 -2.21
N ILE A 10 -52.72 0.70 -1.84
CA ILE A 10 -51.81 1.85 -1.89
C ILE A 10 -50.79 1.80 -0.74
N GLU A 11 -51.19 1.28 0.42
CA GLU A 11 -50.31 1.06 1.58
C GLU A 11 -49.21 0.03 1.27
N VAL A 12 -49.56 -1.08 0.61
CA VAL A 12 -48.58 -2.08 0.15
C VAL A 12 -47.66 -1.48 -0.92
N LEU A 13 -48.19 -0.69 -1.86
CA LEU A 13 -47.38 -0.06 -2.91
C LEU A 13 -46.37 0.95 -2.35
N VAL A 14 -46.78 1.76 -1.37
CA VAL A 14 -45.90 2.69 -0.66
C VAL A 14 -44.87 1.94 0.19
N THR A 15 -45.26 0.83 0.84
CA THR A 15 -44.33 0.00 1.61
C THR A 15 -43.25 -0.60 0.72
N ILE A 16 -43.62 -1.16 -0.43
CA ILE A 16 -42.66 -1.72 -1.40
C ILE A 16 -41.75 -0.62 -1.94
N LEU A 17 -42.28 0.58 -2.21
CA LEU A 17 -41.48 1.73 -2.65
C LEU A 17 -40.41 2.10 -1.60
N ILE A 18 -40.80 2.27 -0.34
CA ILE A 18 -39.89 2.63 0.75
C ILE A 18 -38.83 1.54 0.95
N VAL A 19 -39.23 0.26 0.98
CA VAL A 19 -38.31 -0.87 1.15
C VAL A 19 -37.33 -0.96 -0.03
N SER A 20 -37.82 -0.76 -1.26
CA SER A 20 -36.97 -0.80 -2.46
C SER A 20 -35.90 0.28 -2.43
N VAL A 21 -36.28 1.52 -2.07
CA VAL A 21 -35.31 2.63 -1.90
C VAL A 21 -34.33 2.34 -0.78
N GLY A 22 -34.79 1.79 0.35
CA GLY A 22 -33.93 1.37 1.46
C GLY A 22 -32.90 0.30 1.08
N LEU A 23 -33.31 -0.71 0.31
CA LEU A 23 -32.44 -1.78 -0.17
C LEU A 23 -31.41 -1.27 -1.19
N LEU A 24 -31.82 -0.38 -2.10
CA LEU A 24 -30.90 0.31 -3.03
C LEU A 24 -29.85 1.14 -2.26
N GLY A 25 -30.26 1.81 -1.18
CA GLY A 25 -29.34 2.51 -0.28
C GLY A 25 -28.31 1.57 0.34
N MET A 26 -28.75 0.43 0.90
CA MET A 26 -27.85 -0.56 1.50
C MET A 26 -26.88 -1.19 0.49
N ALA A 27 -27.34 -1.50 -0.73
CA ALA A 27 -26.50 -2.07 -1.78
C ALA A 27 -25.33 -1.13 -2.14
N ASN A 28 -25.59 0.18 -2.23
CA ASN A 28 -24.54 1.18 -2.49
C ASN A 28 -23.49 1.22 -1.36
N VAL A 29 -23.93 1.17 -0.10
CA VAL A 29 -23.01 1.12 1.05
C VAL A 29 -22.16 -0.16 1.01
N GLN A 30 -22.75 -1.30 0.65
CA GLN A 30 -22.02 -2.56 0.54
C GLN A 30 -20.94 -2.51 -0.56
N LEU A 31 -21.25 -1.91 -1.72
CA LEU A 31 -20.28 -1.70 -2.80
C LEU A 31 -19.15 -0.75 -2.37
N ALA A 32 -19.48 0.35 -1.69
CA ALA A 32 -18.49 1.27 -1.14
C ALA A 32 -17.59 0.59 -0.11
N ALA A 33 -18.17 -0.22 0.79
CA ALA A 33 -17.42 -0.99 1.78
C ALA A 33 -16.45 -1.99 1.10
N MET A 34 -16.87 -2.65 0.03
CA MET A 34 -15.99 -3.55 -0.73
C MET A 34 -14.79 -2.81 -1.34
N ALA A 35 -15.03 -1.63 -1.93
CA ALA A 35 -13.95 -0.80 -2.47
C ALA A 35 -12.96 -0.35 -1.38
N LEU A 36 -13.47 0.06 -0.21
CA LEU A 36 -12.64 0.43 0.94
C LEU A 36 -11.80 -0.73 1.46
N ASN A 37 -12.38 -1.94 1.55
CA ASN A 37 -11.65 -3.15 1.96
C ASN A 37 -10.52 -3.47 0.99
N GLN A 38 -10.74 -3.34 -0.32
CA GLN A 38 -9.70 -3.58 -1.32
C GLN A 38 -8.52 -2.59 -1.19
N ASN A 39 -8.81 -1.31 -0.92
CA ASN A 39 -7.78 -0.30 -0.68
C ASN A 39 -7.02 -0.55 0.62
N ALA A 40 -7.72 -0.92 1.69
CA ALA A 40 -7.10 -1.28 2.97
C ALA A 40 -6.19 -2.51 2.83
N TYR A 41 -6.62 -3.50 2.06
CA TYR A 41 -5.84 -4.71 1.79
C TYR A 41 -4.52 -4.40 1.05
N GLN A 42 -4.55 -3.54 0.03
CA GLN A 42 -3.33 -3.09 -0.67
C GLN A 42 -2.39 -2.33 0.28
N ARG A 43 -2.92 -1.43 1.11
CA ARG A 43 -2.14 -0.71 2.12
C ARG A 43 -1.48 -1.66 3.11
N LEU A 44 -2.22 -2.67 3.58
CA LEU A 44 -1.69 -3.68 4.49
C LEU A 44 -0.54 -4.48 3.86
N GLN A 45 -0.68 -4.87 2.60
CA GLN A 45 0.40 -5.56 1.88
C GLN A 45 1.65 -4.70 1.73
N ALA A 46 1.49 -3.41 1.41
CA ALA A 46 2.61 -2.47 1.34
C ALA A 46 3.29 -2.30 2.69
N VAL A 47 2.52 -2.15 3.78
CA VAL A 47 3.06 -2.04 5.14
C VAL A 47 3.80 -3.31 5.54
N ASN A 48 3.25 -4.50 5.28
CA ASN A 48 3.93 -5.76 5.56
C ASN A 48 5.25 -5.90 4.80
N LEU A 49 5.28 -5.49 3.53
CA LEU A 49 6.51 -5.48 2.74
C LEU A 49 7.53 -4.48 3.30
N ALA A 50 7.10 -3.30 3.77
CA ALA A 50 8.00 -2.34 4.40
C ALA A 50 8.63 -2.88 5.69
N HIS A 51 7.86 -3.62 6.49
CA HIS A 51 8.38 -4.28 7.70
C HIS A 51 9.37 -5.38 7.35
N GLU A 52 9.07 -6.21 6.34
CA GLU A 52 9.99 -7.26 5.86
C GLU A 52 11.35 -6.67 5.42
N ILE A 53 11.32 -5.54 4.68
CA ILE A 53 12.54 -4.83 4.28
C ILE A 53 13.27 -4.29 5.51
N ALA A 54 12.55 -3.64 6.43
CA ALA A 54 13.15 -3.08 7.63
C ALA A 54 13.83 -4.17 8.47
N ASP A 55 13.17 -5.30 8.68
CA ASP A 55 13.70 -6.42 9.44
C ASP A 55 14.97 -7.00 8.80
N SER A 56 15.00 -7.15 7.46
CA SER A 56 16.24 -7.57 6.77
C SER A 56 17.37 -6.55 6.93
N LEU A 57 17.09 -5.24 6.90
CA LEU A 57 18.12 -4.21 7.17
C LEU A 57 18.70 -4.31 8.58
N PHE A 58 17.91 -4.76 9.56
CA PHE A 58 18.37 -5.02 10.92
C PHE A 58 19.19 -6.31 11.00
N VAL A 59 18.71 -7.40 10.41
CA VAL A 59 19.37 -8.71 10.42
C VAL A 59 20.70 -8.66 9.66
N ASN A 60 20.70 -8.04 8.49
CA ASN A 60 21.86 -7.93 7.59
C ASN A 60 22.56 -6.56 7.76
N SER A 61 22.78 -6.16 9.01
CA SER A 61 23.34 -4.84 9.36
C SER A 61 24.71 -4.57 8.71
N THR A 62 25.54 -5.59 8.50
CA THR A 62 26.86 -5.47 7.84
C THR A 62 26.73 -4.97 6.40
N GLN A 63 25.75 -5.49 5.65
CA GLN A 63 25.48 -5.07 4.27
C GLN A 63 24.72 -3.74 4.23
N ALA A 64 23.91 -3.47 5.25
CA ALA A 64 23.28 -2.16 5.44
C ALA A 64 24.30 -1.06 5.78
N VAL A 65 25.37 -1.35 6.51
CA VAL A 65 26.45 -0.38 6.72
C VAL A 65 27.26 -0.17 5.45
N ALA A 66 27.40 -1.19 4.60
CA ALA A 66 28.06 -1.07 3.30
C ALA A 66 27.22 -0.38 2.20
N GLU A 67 26.01 0.09 2.52
CA GLU A 67 25.10 0.80 1.58
C GLU A 67 24.54 -0.04 0.43
N TYR A 68 24.63 -1.36 0.53
CA TYR A 68 24.19 -2.28 -0.52
C TYR A 68 22.68 -2.34 -0.69
N TYR A 69 21.90 -1.93 0.30
CA TYR A 69 20.43 -1.88 0.23
C TYR A 69 19.86 -0.63 -0.43
N THR A 70 20.69 0.26 -0.96
CA THR A 70 20.19 1.46 -1.66
C THR A 70 19.59 1.06 -3.01
N LEU A 71 18.35 1.49 -3.25
CA LEU A 71 17.57 1.19 -4.45
C LEU A 71 16.89 2.46 -4.95
N GLN A 72 17.30 2.93 -6.13
CA GLN A 72 16.69 4.09 -6.77
C GLN A 72 15.41 3.72 -7.51
N LEU A 73 14.56 4.72 -7.74
CA LEU A 73 13.28 4.60 -8.46
C LEU A 73 13.41 3.98 -9.86
N ASN A 74 14.59 4.12 -10.49
CA ASN A 74 14.91 3.58 -11.81
C ASN A 74 15.27 2.08 -11.79
N GLY A 75 15.26 1.43 -10.61
CA GLY A 75 15.67 0.03 -10.45
C GLY A 75 17.18 -0.16 -10.28
N ASN A 76 17.95 0.93 -10.19
CA ASN A 76 19.39 0.85 -9.95
C ASN A 76 19.65 0.63 -8.46
N GLY A 77 20.25 -0.51 -8.14
CA GLY A 77 20.75 -0.84 -6.80
C GLY A 77 22.27 -0.75 -6.69
N ASN A 78 22.78 -0.61 -5.47
CA ASN A 78 24.22 -0.67 -5.15
C ASN A 78 24.68 -2.08 -4.70
N ALA A 79 23.77 -3.06 -4.63
CA ALA A 79 24.14 -4.38 -4.17
C ALA A 79 25.09 -5.08 -5.18
N PRO A 80 26.25 -5.59 -4.74
CA PRO A 80 27.11 -6.38 -5.61
C PRO A 80 26.42 -7.68 -6.03
N ALA A 81 26.66 -8.11 -7.28
CA ALA A 81 26.04 -9.32 -7.81
C ALA A 81 26.40 -10.55 -6.95
N GLY A 82 25.39 -11.36 -6.61
CA GLY A 82 25.56 -12.54 -5.76
C GLY A 82 25.64 -12.26 -4.25
N SER A 83 25.47 -11.01 -3.82
CA SER A 83 25.30 -10.72 -2.39
C SER A 83 23.87 -11.02 -1.92
N VAL A 84 23.71 -11.27 -0.62
CA VAL A 84 22.38 -11.46 -0.01
C VAL A 84 21.50 -10.23 -0.27
N ALA A 85 22.05 -9.01 -0.17
CA ALA A 85 21.32 -7.78 -0.48
C ALA A 85 20.76 -7.74 -1.92
N ALA A 86 21.47 -8.31 -2.91
CA ALA A 86 20.98 -8.31 -4.29
C ALA A 86 19.79 -9.26 -4.46
N GLU A 87 19.86 -10.44 -3.83
CA GLU A 87 18.76 -11.41 -3.82
C GLU A 87 17.54 -10.88 -3.06
N ASP A 88 17.76 -10.30 -1.88
CA ASP A 88 16.71 -9.68 -1.06
C ASP A 88 15.98 -8.58 -1.83
N ILE A 89 16.72 -7.67 -2.46
CA ILE A 89 16.13 -6.60 -3.28
C ILE A 89 15.32 -7.16 -4.45
N ALA A 90 15.86 -8.17 -5.16
CA ALA A 90 15.15 -8.81 -6.27
C ALA A 90 13.85 -9.48 -5.80
N HIS A 91 13.90 -10.17 -4.65
CA HIS A 91 12.74 -10.76 -4.01
C HIS A 91 11.69 -9.70 -3.66
N TRP A 92 12.07 -8.59 -3.01
CA TRP A 92 11.14 -7.53 -2.64
C TRP A 92 10.49 -6.85 -3.84
N ILE A 93 11.26 -6.60 -4.92
CA ILE A 93 10.71 -6.05 -6.16
C ILE A 93 9.70 -7.03 -6.76
N ALA A 94 10.02 -8.32 -6.81
CA ALA A 94 9.09 -9.34 -7.32
C ALA A 94 7.81 -9.44 -6.47
N GLN A 95 7.94 -9.38 -5.14
CA GLN A 95 6.81 -9.36 -4.21
C GLN A 95 5.95 -8.09 -4.38
N ALA A 96 6.57 -6.92 -4.53
CA ALA A 96 5.88 -5.65 -4.74
C ALA A 96 5.02 -5.69 -6.01
N VAL A 97 5.55 -6.18 -7.12
CA VAL A 97 4.83 -6.27 -8.40
C VAL A 97 3.73 -7.35 -8.36
N ARG A 98 3.92 -8.43 -7.61
CA ARG A 98 2.92 -9.50 -7.47
C ARG A 98 1.76 -9.14 -6.56
N LYS A 99 2.04 -8.44 -5.45
CA LYS A 99 1.06 -8.11 -4.42
C LYS A 99 0.32 -6.81 -4.76
N LEU A 100 1.07 -5.80 -5.24
CA LEU A 100 0.52 -4.47 -5.47
C LEU A 100 0.41 -4.15 -6.97
N PRO A 101 -0.67 -3.49 -7.40
CA PRO A 101 -0.79 -2.99 -8.76
C PRO A 101 0.30 -1.96 -9.08
N SER A 102 1.21 -2.32 -10.00
CA SER A 102 2.39 -1.50 -10.34
C SER A 102 3.23 -1.09 -9.12
N GLY A 103 3.36 -2.01 -8.15
CA GLY A 103 4.14 -1.79 -6.94
C GLY A 103 5.62 -1.51 -7.24
N ARG A 104 6.17 -0.49 -6.59
CA ARG A 104 7.60 -0.17 -6.61
C ARG A 104 8.13 0.01 -5.21
N VAL A 105 9.39 -0.36 -5.04
CA VAL A 105 10.16 -0.19 -3.81
C VAL A 105 11.30 0.78 -4.14
N VAL A 106 11.51 1.75 -3.25
CA VAL A 106 12.61 2.70 -3.30
C VAL A 106 13.23 2.75 -1.93
N ILE A 107 14.55 2.60 -1.87
CA ILE A 107 15.30 2.69 -0.64
C ILE A 107 16.33 3.80 -0.84
N SER A 108 16.06 4.95 -0.23
CA SER A 108 16.92 6.12 -0.34
C SER A 108 18.27 5.87 0.32
N ARG A 109 19.29 6.59 -0.15
CA ARG A 109 20.61 6.57 0.47
C ARG A 109 20.52 6.84 1.98
N PRO A 110 21.23 6.07 2.81
CA PRO A 110 21.12 6.21 4.24
C PRO A 110 21.61 7.60 4.66
N GLN A 111 20.88 8.22 5.57
CA GLN A 111 21.37 9.41 6.26
C GLN A 111 22.24 8.94 7.43
N VAL A 112 23.47 9.46 7.51
CA VAL A 112 24.39 9.16 8.62
C VAL A 112 24.02 10.06 9.79
N MET A 113 23.70 9.47 10.93
CA MET A 113 23.33 10.20 12.16
C MET A 113 24.35 9.92 13.28
N GLY A 114 24.82 10.98 13.93
CA GLY A 114 25.75 10.90 15.06
C GLY A 114 27.23 11.12 14.69
N ILE A 115 28.00 11.52 15.70
CA ILE A 115 29.40 11.99 15.58
C ILE A 115 30.37 10.87 15.17
N ALA A 116 29.94 9.60 15.25
CA ALA A 116 30.76 8.41 14.98
C ALA A 116 30.44 7.68 13.66
N ALA A 117 29.57 8.21 12.78
CA ALA A 117 29.18 7.59 11.50
C ALA A 117 28.61 6.15 11.55
N ASN A 118 28.34 5.61 12.75
CA ASN A 118 27.95 4.22 12.97
C ASN A 118 26.43 3.94 12.86
N VAL A 119 25.60 4.99 12.78
CA VAL A 119 24.14 4.84 12.64
C VAL A 119 23.72 5.27 11.25
N LYS A 120 23.25 4.32 10.45
CA LYS A 120 22.73 4.56 9.10
C LYS A 120 21.22 4.45 9.10
N VAL A 121 20.51 5.52 8.74
CA VAL A 121 19.06 5.55 8.68
C VAL A 121 18.59 5.50 7.22
N TYR A 122 17.93 4.42 6.85
CA TYR A 122 17.34 4.19 5.55
C TYR A 122 15.90 4.67 5.52
N THR A 123 15.52 5.42 4.47
CA THR A 123 14.12 5.72 4.19
C THR A 123 13.62 4.77 3.12
N ILE A 124 12.74 3.87 3.52
CA ILE A 124 12.06 2.91 2.65
C ILE A 124 10.76 3.55 2.19
N THR A 125 10.57 3.62 0.89
CA THR A 125 9.35 4.15 0.26
C THR A 125 8.77 3.07 -0.64
N ILE A 126 7.52 2.69 -0.37
CA ILE A 126 6.76 1.78 -1.21
C ILE A 126 5.63 2.58 -1.83
N CYS A 127 5.50 2.50 -3.16
CA CYS A 127 4.42 3.16 -3.88
C CYS A 127 3.74 2.22 -4.86
N TRP A 128 2.44 2.43 -5.04
CA TRP A 128 1.62 1.65 -5.98
C TRP A 128 0.52 2.54 -6.58
N LEU A 129 -0.13 2.03 -7.62
CA LEU A 129 -1.25 2.69 -8.26
C LEU A 129 -2.56 2.27 -7.60
N GLU A 130 -3.35 3.22 -7.09
CA GLU A 130 -4.73 2.91 -6.71
C GLU A 130 -5.60 2.78 -7.97
N LYS A 131 -6.77 2.13 -7.86
CA LYS A 131 -7.65 1.78 -8.99
C LYS A 131 -8.04 2.97 -9.88
N ASN A 132 -8.03 4.19 -9.35
CA ASN A 132 -8.45 5.41 -10.03
C ASN A 132 -7.27 6.29 -10.49
N ALA A 133 -6.04 5.84 -10.30
CA ALA A 133 -4.86 6.62 -10.65
C ALA A 133 -4.58 6.54 -12.15
N ASP A 134 -4.19 7.67 -12.74
CA ASP A 134 -3.92 7.79 -14.17
C ASP A 134 -2.72 6.90 -14.58
N ILE A 135 -3.00 5.91 -15.43
CA ILE A 135 -2.02 4.90 -15.88
C ILE A 135 -1.01 5.53 -16.86
N ALA A 136 -1.31 6.72 -17.41
CA ALA A 136 -0.43 7.42 -18.35
C ALA A 136 0.78 8.09 -17.67
N MET A 137 0.75 8.30 -16.35
CA MET A 137 1.84 8.96 -15.64
C MET A 137 2.86 7.95 -15.06
N PRO A 138 4.18 8.21 -15.15
CA PRO A 138 5.21 7.34 -14.58
C PRO A 138 5.06 7.26 -13.05
N ASN A 139 5.18 6.06 -12.45
CA ASN A 139 5.15 5.82 -11.00
C ASN A 139 6.37 6.35 -10.28
N THR A 140 6.39 7.66 -10.14
CA THR A 140 7.28 8.41 -9.26
C THR A 140 6.65 8.42 -7.87
N CYS A 141 7.23 7.68 -6.91
CA CYS A 141 6.82 7.67 -5.51
C CYS A 141 6.90 9.10 -4.91
N GLY A 142 5.91 9.95 -5.19
CA GLY A 142 5.99 11.42 -5.04
C GLY A 142 4.88 12.24 -5.71
N ALA A 143 4.00 11.65 -6.53
CA ALA A 143 2.91 12.39 -7.19
C ALA A 143 1.59 12.33 -6.40
N ASN A 144 0.81 13.41 -6.47
CA ASN A 144 -0.40 13.66 -5.67
C ASN A 144 -1.55 12.64 -5.85
N ASP A 145 -1.54 11.82 -6.90
CA ASP A 145 -2.58 10.83 -7.20
C ASP A 145 -2.20 9.39 -6.85
N ARG A 146 -1.26 9.19 -5.90
CA ARG A 146 -0.74 7.86 -5.58
C ARG A 146 -0.63 7.58 -4.10
N ALA A 147 -0.99 6.35 -3.74
CA ALA A 147 -0.73 5.84 -2.41
C ALA A 147 0.76 5.55 -2.25
N MET A 148 1.35 6.15 -1.22
CA MET A 148 2.72 5.90 -0.79
C MET A 148 2.74 5.61 0.71
N PHE A 149 3.62 4.71 1.09
CA PHE A 149 4.00 4.50 2.47
C PHE A 149 5.50 4.70 2.58
N SER A 150 5.93 5.64 3.41
CA SER A 150 7.34 5.86 3.72
C SER A 150 7.60 5.58 5.18
N PHE A 151 8.65 4.83 5.45
CA PHE A 151 9.09 4.45 6.79
C PHE A 151 10.60 4.60 6.86
N SER A 152 11.10 5.06 8.01
CA SER A 152 12.54 5.19 8.23
C SER A 152 13.02 4.10 9.19
N ALA A 153 13.96 3.28 8.73
CA ALA A 153 14.59 2.22 9.52
C ALA A 153 16.03 2.61 9.85
N SER A 154 16.48 2.38 11.09
CA SER A 154 17.84 2.70 11.53
C SER A 154 18.63 1.42 11.72
N SER A 155 19.72 1.22 10.97
CA SER A 155 20.67 0.16 11.26
C SER A 155 21.66 0.68 12.30
N ARG A 156 21.55 0.19 13.54
CA ARG A 156 22.57 0.37 14.58
C ARG A 156 23.43 -0.89 14.65
N ILE A 157 24.74 -0.72 14.69
CA ILE A 157 25.68 -1.72 15.22
C ILE A 157 25.92 -1.39 16.68
#